data_AF-A0A1M5NW33-F1
#
_entry.id   AF-A0A1M5NW33-F1
#
_cell.length_a   1.000
_cell.length_b   1.000
_cell.length_c   1.000
_cell.angle_alpha   90.00
_cell.angle_beta   90.00
_cell.angle_gamma   90.00
#
_symmetry.space_group_name_H-M   'P 1'
#
loop_
_entity.id
_entity.type
_entity.pdbx_description
1 polymer ?
#
loop_
_entity_poly.entity_id
_entity_poly.type
_entity_poly.pdbx_seq_one_letter_code
_entity_poly.pdbx_strand_id
1 'polypeptide(L)'
;MSMRFYLVDLGEMQFEGMLSQDGPHIKQLGGSSLAIGEAALHYGDPMDPGWRLVSPHQAIPLTPLDESQVLELATHFGLPMRTAPNEPVSGGDFLHSPAFQGLCDWVRQHPGKAQRLYHQHHQKTPGWLEVVDAANSLADESH
;
A
#
# COMPACT_ATOMS: atom_id res chain seq x y z
N MET A 1 1.50 17.75 -11.32
CA MET A 1 0.30 16.93 -11.03
C MET A 1 0.74 15.74 -10.20
N SER A 2 0.06 15.46 -9.09
CA SER A 2 0.50 14.46 -8.11
C SER A 2 0.18 13.03 -8.57
N MET A 3 1.08 12.08 -8.30
CA MET A 3 0.83 10.63 -8.43
C MET A 3 0.27 10.01 -7.13
N ARG A 4 0.03 10.84 -6.12
CA ARG A 4 -0.52 10.43 -4.84
C ARG A 4 -2.02 10.19 -4.95
N PHE A 5 -2.46 9.03 -4.51
CA PHE A 5 -3.87 8.64 -4.42
C PHE A 5 -4.36 8.50 -2.97
N TYR A 6 -3.45 8.42 -2.00
CA TYR A 6 -3.79 8.30 -0.59
C TYR A 6 -2.78 8.98 0.32
N LEU A 7 -3.21 9.41 1.50
CA LEU A 7 -2.35 9.93 2.57
C LEU A 7 -2.94 9.51 3.91
N VAL A 8 -2.11 8.97 4.78
CA VAL A 8 -2.42 8.74 6.20
C VAL A 8 -1.34 9.36 7.06
N ASP A 9 -1.76 9.98 8.15
CA ASP A 9 -0.91 10.56 9.17
C ASP A 9 -1.02 9.70 10.44
N LEU A 10 0.11 9.16 10.89
CA LEU A 10 0.23 8.29 12.05
C LEU A 10 1.14 8.95 13.09
N GLY A 11 0.95 10.25 13.33
CA GLY A 11 1.70 11.03 14.31
C GLY A 11 3.05 11.46 13.77
N GLU A 12 4.13 10.79 14.17
CA GLU A 12 5.49 11.17 13.75
C GLU A 12 5.84 10.67 12.34
N MET A 13 5.00 9.81 11.75
CA MET A 13 5.20 9.30 10.40
C MET A 13 3.95 9.50 9.54
N GLN A 14 4.19 9.87 8.28
CA GLN A 14 3.17 9.98 7.25
C GLN A 14 3.46 9.01 6.11
N PHE A 15 2.41 8.38 5.62
CA PHE A 15 2.49 7.42 4.51
C PHE A 15 1.58 7.84 3.36
N GLU A 16 2.12 7.79 2.15
CA GLU A 16 1.44 8.11 0.91
C GLU A 16 1.19 6.85 0.11
N GLY A 17 -0.03 6.68 -0.38
CA GLY A 17 -0.31 5.82 -1.52
C GLY A 17 0.06 6.56 -2.80
N MET A 18 1.01 6.04 -3.57
CA MET A 18 1.42 6.64 -4.83
C MET A 18 1.44 5.65 -5.98
N LEU A 19 1.14 6.12 -7.19
CA LEU A 19 1.42 5.37 -8.40
C LEU A 19 2.86 5.60 -8.87
N SER A 20 3.60 4.51 -8.97
CA SER A 20 4.92 4.44 -9.61
C SER A 20 4.77 3.88 -11.03
N GLN A 21 5.90 3.76 -11.74
CA GLN A 21 5.98 3.12 -13.04
C GLN A 21 5.52 1.65 -13.01
N ASP A 22 5.80 0.96 -11.92
CA ASP A 22 5.54 -0.47 -11.70
C ASP A 22 4.30 -0.75 -10.83
N GLY A 23 3.44 0.25 -10.63
CA GLY A 23 2.14 0.10 -9.97
C GLY A 23 2.00 0.84 -8.63
N PRO A 24 0.98 0.50 -7.83
CA PRO A 24 0.69 1.14 -6.55
C PRO A 24 1.76 0.86 -5.49
N HIS A 25 2.19 1.92 -4.82
CA HIS A 25 3.22 1.90 -3.79
C HIS A 25 2.72 2.56 -2.51
N ILE A 26 3.20 2.06 -1.38
CA ILE A 26 3.19 2.73 -0.08
C ILE A 26 4.55 3.43 0.09
N LYS A 27 4.54 4.72 0.37
CA LYS A 27 5.73 5.54 0.53
C LYS A 27 5.72 6.25 1.88
N GLN A 28 6.79 6.08 2.65
CA GLN A 28 7.02 6.94 3.81
C GLN A 28 7.44 8.34 3.33
N LEU A 29 6.79 9.40 3.85
CA LEU A 29 7.17 10.76 3.53
C LEU A 29 8.61 11.04 3.97
N GLY A 30 9.43 11.58 3.05
CA GLY A 30 10.87 11.79 3.28
C GLY A 30 11.71 10.51 3.27
N GLY A 31 11.10 9.34 3.04
CA GLY A 31 11.75 8.03 3.08
C GLY A 31 11.58 7.24 1.78
N SER A 32 11.57 5.93 1.94
CA SER A 32 11.48 4.97 0.83
C SER A 32 10.05 4.55 0.51
N SER A 33 9.88 3.87 -0.62
CA SER A 33 8.60 3.36 -1.11
C SER A 33 8.68 1.88 -1.45
N LEU A 34 7.64 1.13 -1.10
CA LEU A 34 7.49 -0.29 -1.42
C LEU A 34 6.23 -0.51 -2.27
N ALA A 35 6.30 -1.45 -3.21
CA ALA A 35 5.13 -1.88 -3.97
C ALA A 35 4.14 -2.53 -3.00
N ILE A 36 2.87 -2.14 -3.04
CA ILE A 36 1.87 -2.63 -2.08
C ILE A 36 1.69 -4.15 -2.19
N GLY A 37 1.75 -4.71 -3.41
CA GLY A 37 1.65 -6.15 -3.63
C GLY A 37 2.80 -7.00 -3.06
N GLU A 38 3.90 -6.37 -2.64
CA GLU A 38 5.06 -7.05 -2.03
C GLU A 38 5.28 -6.65 -0.57
N ALA A 39 4.47 -5.71 -0.06
CA ALA A 39 4.67 -5.11 1.25
C ALA A 39 3.98 -5.91 2.36
N ALA A 40 4.66 -6.09 3.49
CA ALA A 40 4.11 -6.70 4.69
C ALA A 40 4.63 -5.99 5.95
N LEU A 41 3.91 -6.10 7.07
CA LEU A 41 4.34 -5.59 8.37
C LEU A 41 4.88 -6.73 9.22
N HIS A 42 6.14 -6.65 9.62
CA HIS A 42 6.80 -7.67 10.43
C HIS A 42 7.21 -7.09 11.78
N TYR A 43 6.92 -7.82 12.85
CA TYR A 43 7.46 -7.58 14.18
C TYR A 43 8.57 -8.58 14.53
N GLY A 44 9.57 -8.10 15.28
CA GLY A 44 10.34 -8.94 16.19
C GLY A 44 11.59 -9.62 15.63
N ASP A 45 12.34 -9.00 14.72
CA ASP A 45 13.69 -9.51 14.41
C ASP A 45 14.50 -9.69 15.72
N PRO A 46 15.04 -10.89 16.03
CA PRO A 46 15.71 -11.16 17.29
C PRO A 46 16.89 -10.21 17.59
N MET A 47 17.47 -9.61 16.55
CA MET A 47 18.60 -8.68 16.68
C MET A 47 18.17 -7.20 16.65
N ASP A 48 16.92 -6.91 16.28
CA ASP A 48 16.38 -5.55 16.22
C ASP A 48 14.86 -5.58 16.50
N PRO A 49 14.49 -5.51 17.79
CA PRO A 49 13.09 -5.58 18.19
C PRO A 49 12.36 -4.32 17.72
N GLY A 50 11.35 -4.50 16.87
CA GLY A 50 10.51 -3.42 16.40
C GLY A 50 9.65 -3.81 15.20
N TRP A 51 8.69 -2.94 14.88
CA TRP A 51 7.87 -3.06 13.68
C TRP A 51 8.62 -2.54 12.45
N ARG A 52 8.47 -3.25 11.34
CA ARG A 52 9.05 -2.88 10.05
C ARG A 52 8.05 -3.11 8.94
N LEU A 53 8.02 -2.18 7.99
CA LEU A 53 7.39 -2.39 6.70
C LEU A 53 8.42 -3.01 5.75
N VAL A 54 8.16 -4.22 5.27
CA VAL A 54 9.14 -5.02 4.54
C VAL A 54 8.67 -5.39 3.14
N SER A 55 9.63 -5.58 2.25
CA SER A 55 9.52 -6.23 0.94
C SER A 55 10.73 -7.16 0.76
N PRO A 56 10.83 -7.97 -0.32
CA PRO A 56 11.97 -8.85 -0.56
C PRO A 56 13.34 -8.16 -0.59
N HIS A 57 13.38 -6.84 -0.84
CA HIS A 57 14.63 -6.10 -1.05
C HIS A 57 14.84 -4.96 -0.05
N GLN A 58 13.87 -4.69 0.81
CA GLN A 58 13.91 -3.51 1.66
C GLN A 58 13.12 -3.73 2.95
N ALA A 59 13.62 -3.16 4.04
CA ALA A 59 12.88 -3.02 5.29
C ALA A 59 12.94 -1.56 5.74
N ILE A 60 11.79 -0.99 6.05
CA ILE A 60 11.64 0.38 6.56
C ILE A 60 11.29 0.25 8.05
N PRO A 61 12.15 0.75 8.96
CA PRO A 61 11.84 0.72 10.39
C PRO A 61 10.68 1.65 10.70
N LEU A 62 9.76 1.16 11.53
CA LEU A 62 8.59 1.90 12.02
C LEU A 62 8.77 2.28 13.50
N THR A 63 10.01 2.48 13.95
CA THR A 63 10.37 2.75 15.36
C THR A 63 9.55 3.86 16.03
N PRO A 64 9.16 4.95 15.35
CA PRO A 64 8.31 5.98 15.95
C PRO A 64 6.84 5.57 16.15
N LEU A 65 6.38 4.48 15.53
CA LEU A 65 4.99 4.02 15.63
C LEU A 65 4.81 3.05 16.78
N ASP A 66 3.73 3.25 17.53
CA ASP A 66 3.23 2.23 18.45
C ASP A 66 2.44 1.14 17.70
N GLU A 67 2.08 0.08 18.43
CA GLU A 67 1.34 -1.05 17.85
C GLU A 67 -0.02 -0.64 17.27
N SER A 68 -0.72 0.31 17.89
CA SER A 68 -2.02 0.78 17.41
C SER A 68 -1.88 1.50 16.07
N GLN A 69 -0.85 2.33 15.92
CA GLN A 69 -0.53 3.04 14.70
C GLN A 69 -0.07 2.09 13.58
N VAL A 70 0.64 1.02 13.93
CA VAL A 70 1.00 -0.02 12.95
C VAL A 70 -0.22 -0.80 12.48
N LEU A 71 -1.18 -1.09 13.38
CA LEU A 71 -2.46 -1.71 13.01
C LEU A 71 -3.31 -0.77 12.14
N GLU A 72 -3.30 0.54 12.42
CA GLU A 72 -3.92 1.54 11.55
C GLU A 72 -3.27 1.54 10.18
N LEU A 73 -1.93 1.55 10.09
CA LEU A 73 -1.22 1.47 8.81
C LEU A 73 -1.61 0.21 8.02
N ALA A 74 -1.68 -0.94 8.71
CA ALA A 74 -2.11 -2.20 8.13
C ALA A 74 -3.51 -2.11 7.56
N THR A 75 -4.44 -1.50 8.31
CA THR A 75 -5.84 -1.34 7.91
C THR A 75 -5.97 -0.39 6.72
N HIS A 76 -5.29 0.76 6.76
CA HIS A 76 -5.36 1.79 5.72
C HIS A 76 -4.89 1.28 4.36
N PHE A 77 -3.87 0.42 4.33
CA PHE A 77 -3.29 -0.13 3.11
C PHE A 77 -3.61 -1.61 2.88
N GLY A 78 -4.42 -2.24 3.74
CA GLY A 78 -4.74 -3.66 3.66
C GLY A 78 -3.48 -4.55 3.69
N LEU A 79 -2.50 -4.21 4.51
CA LEU A 79 -1.21 -4.91 4.54
C LEU A 79 -1.30 -6.20 5.36
N PRO A 80 -0.69 -7.30 4.87
CA PRO A 80 -0.54 -8.51 5.66
C PRO A 80 0.46 -8.29 6.79
N MET A 81 0.29 -9.02 7.89
CA MET A 81 1.06 -8.82 9.12
C MET A 81 1.65 -10.14 9.65
N ARG A 82 2.81 -10.03 10.29
CA ARG A 82 3.42 -11.07 11.12
C ARG A 82 3.80 -10.46 12.46
N THR A 83 3.11 -10.86 13.53
CA THR A 83 3.24 -10.35 14.88
C THR A 83 4.35 -11.01 15.70
N ALA A 84 4.86 -12.16 15.27
CA ALA A 84 6.04 -12.79 15.88
C ALA A 84 6.93 -13.53 14.85
N PRO A 85 8.24 -13.73 15.11
CA PRO A 85 9.18 -14.30 14.13
C PRO A 85 8.81 -15.68 13.60
N ASN A 86 8.17 -16.49 14.43
CA ASN A 86 7.79 -17.87 14.13
C ASN A 86 6.36 -17.99 13.61
N GLU A 87 5.63 -16.88 13.49
CA GLU A 87 4.26 -16.87 12.97
C GLU A 87 4.24 -16.72 11.45
N PRO A 88 3.27 -17.32 10.76
CA PRO A 88 3.05 -17.04 9.36
C PRO A 88 2.58 -15.59 9.19
N VAL A 89 2.91 -15.00 8.04
CA VAL A 89 2.28 -13.76 7.58
C VAL A 89 0.80 -14.05 7.33
N SER A 90 -0.09 -13.23 7.87
CA SER A 90 -1.53 -13.43 7.78
C SER A 90 -2.31 -12.12 7.62
N GLY A 91 -3.56 -12.23 7.18
CA GLY A 91 -4.43 -11.08 6.93
C GLY A 91 -3.99 -10.28 5.70
N GLY A 92 -4.44 -9.03 5.65
CA GLY A 92 -4.22 -8.13 4.53
C GLY A 92 -5.21 -8.33 3.40
N ASP A 93 -5.88 -7.25 3.01
CA ASP A 93 -6.68 -7.18 1.81
C ASP A 93 -6.66 -5.74 1.29
N PHE A 94 -5.74 -5.47 0.37
CA PHE A 94 -5.62 -4.14 -0.21
C PHE A 94 -6.92 -3.70 -0.89
N LEU A 95 -7.66 -4.61 -1.53
CA LEU A 95 -8.86 -4.27 -2.31
C LEU A 95 -10.01 -3.77 -1.45
N HIS A 96 -10.03 -4.15 -0.16
CA HIS A 96 -10.99 -3.66 0.81
C HIS A 96 -10.44 -2.54 1.71
N SER A 97 -9.27 -1.98 1.37
CA SER A 97 -8.62 -0.94 2.15
C SER A 97 -9.03 0.48 1.72
N PRO A 98 -8.98 1.46 2.65
CA PRO A 98 -9.14 2.88 2.31
C PRO A 98 -8.20 3.39 1.22
N ALA A 99 -6.94 2.90 1.18
CA ALA A 99 -5.98 3.28 0.16
C ALA A 99 -6.41 2.82 -1.24
N PHE A 100 -7.04 1.65 -1.37
CA PHE A 100 -7.56 1.20 -2.66
C PHE A 100 -8.75 2.04 -3.14
N GLN A 101 -9.61 2.51 -2.22
CA GLN A 101 -10.64 3.48 -2.59
C GLN A 101 -10.03 4.77 -3.15
N GLY A 102 -8.96 5.28 -2.51
CA GLY A 102 -8.21 6.42 -3.02
C GLY A 102 -7.60 6.17 -4.40
N LEU A 103 -7.10 4.95 -4.65
CA LEU A 103 -6.60 4.53 -5.96
C LEU A 103 -7.71 4.54 -7.02
N CYS A 104 -8.89 4.01 -6.69
CA CYS A 104 -10.04 4.03 -7.58
C CYS A 104 -10.43 5.46 -7.97
N ASP A 105 -10.54 6.36 -6.99
CA ASP A 105 -10.86 7.76 -7.21
C ASP A 105 -9.80 8.46 -8.08
N TRP A 106 -8.53 8.15 -7.85
CA TRP A 106 -7.43 8.70 -8.65
C TRP A 106 -7.52 8.23 -10.12
N VAL A 107 -7.81 6.94 -10.36
CA VAL A 107 -7.95 6.38 -11.72
C VAL A 107 -9.14 7.01 -12.44
N ARG A 108 -10.30 7.19 -11.79
CA ARG A 108 -11.45 7.90 -12.38
C ARG A 108 -11.09 9.32 -12.82
N GLN A 109 -10.28 10.02 -12.03
CA GLN A 109 -9.83 11.37 -12.35
C GLN A 109 -8.72 11.41 -13.41
N HIS A 110 -7.97 10.31 -13.61
CA HIS A 110 -6.77 10.27 -14.44
C HIS A 110 -6.65 9.01 -15.33
N PRO A 111 -7.70 8.60 -16.07
CA PRO A 111 -7.74 7.29 -16.72
C PRO A 111 -6.62 7.10 -17.75
N GLY A 112 -6.35 8.11 -18.59
CA GLY A 112 -5.29 8.03 -19.59
C GLY A 112 -3.87 7.92 -19.01
N LYS A 113 -3.65 8.43 -17.79
CA LYS A 113 -2.36 8.26 -17.09
C LYS A 113 -2.23 6.86 -16.51
N ALA A 114 -3.31 6.35 -15.89
CA ALA A 114 -3.35 5.00 -15.34
C ALA A 114 -3.03 3.96 -16.43
N GLN A 115 -3.71 4.02 -17.57
CA GLN A 115 -3.46 3.15 -18.73
C GLN A 115 -2.02 3.24 -19.22
N ARG A 116 -1.48 4.46 -19.33
CA ARG A 116 -0.11 4.67 -19.77
C ARG A 116 0.90 4.00 -18.83
N LEU A 117 0.76 4.18 -17.51
CA LEU A 117 1.65 3.56 -16.53
C LEU A 117 1.56 2.03 -16.58
N TYR A 118 0.33 1.51 -16.66
CA TYR A 118 0.07 0.08 -16.69
C TYR A 118 0.72 -0.63 -17.89
N HIS A 119 0.62 -0.05 -19.08
CA HIS A 119 1.14 -0.68 -20.30
C HIS A 119 2.64 -0.45 -20.57
N GLN A 120 3.26 0.58 -19.95
CA GLN A 120 4.65 0.95 -20.27
C GLN A 120 5.70 0.15 -19.50
N HIS A 121 5.33 -0.50 -18.40
CA HIS A 121 6.28 -1.10 -17.48
C HIS A 121 5.82 -2.46 -16.98
N HIS A 122 6.78 -3.26 -16.50
CA HIS A 122 6.47 -4.48 -15.78
C HIS A 122 5.84 -4.13 -14.43
N GLN A 123 4.65 -4.68 -14.16
CA GLN A 123 3.87 -4.33 -12.98
C GLN A 123 4.23 -5.26 -11.81
N LYS A 124 4.60 -4.68 -10.66
CA LYS A 124 4.81 -5.41 -9.40
C LYS A 124 3.52 -5.72 -8.66
N THR A 125 2.42 -5.13 -9.09
CA THR A 125 1.08 -5.48 -8.64
C THR A 125 0.23 -5.84 -9.87
N PRO A 126 0.45 -7.02 -10.49
CA PRO A 126 -0.25 -7.38 -11.72
C PRO A 126 -1.77 -7.32 -11.54
N GLY A 127 -2.49 -6.84 -12.56
CA GLY A 127 -3.96 -6.78 -12.52
C GLY A 127 -4.53 -5.57 -11.75
N TRP A 128 -3.70 -4.68 -11.19
CA TRP A 128 -4.20 -3.59 -10.35
C TRP A 128 -5.18 -2.67 -11.09
N LEU A 129 -4.93 -2.40 -12.39
CA LEU A 129 -5.79 -1.51 -13.16
C LEU A 129 -7.11 -2.19 -13.52
N GLU A 130 -7.07 -3.46 -13.92
CA GLU A 130 -8.26 -4.25 -14.24
C GLU A 130 -9.18 -4.40 -13.03
N VAL A 131 -8.61 -4.59 -11.84
CA VAL A 131 -9.37 -4.67 -10.60
C VAL A 131 -10.01 -3.32 -10.24
N VAL A 132 -9.30 -2.21 -10.47
CA VAL A 132 -9.87 -0.87 -10.30
C VAL A 132 -11.00 -0.60 -11.30
N ASP A 133 -10.82 -0.98 -12.56
CA ASP A 133 -11.84 -0.80 -13.60
C ASP A 133 -13.10 -1.63 -13.27
N ALA A 134 -12.93 -2.86 -12.78
CA ALA A 134 -14.03 -3.70 -12.30
C ALA A 134 -14.74 -3.06 -11.09
N ALA A 135 -14.00 -2.58 -10.10
CA ALA A 135 -14.56 -1.92 -8.91
C ALA A 135 -15.35 -0.64 -9.27
N ASN A 136 -14.83 0.16 -10.20
CA ASN A 136 -15.52 1.36 -10.68
C ASN A 136 -16.80 1.03 -11.44
N SER A 137 -16.78 -0.01 -12.27
CA SER A 137 -17.96 -0.44 -13.04
C SER A 137 -19.10 -0.87 -12.11
N LEU A 138 -18.81 -1.62 -11.04
CA LEU A 138 -19.79 -2.05 -10.04
C LEU A 138 -20.39 -0.88 -9.24
N ALA A 139 -19.61 0.17 -8.98
CA ALA A 139 -20.07 1.34 -8.25
C ALA A 139 -21.06 2.19 -9.07
N ASP A 140 -20.88 2.25 -10.38
CA ASP A 140 -21.74 2.99 -11.31
C ASP A 140 -23.10 2.29 -11.52
N GLU A 141 -23.18 0.97 -11.40
CA GLU A 141 -24.44 0.19 -11.51
C GLU A 141 -25.33 0.28 -10.25
N SER A 142 -24.82 0.86 -9.17
CA SER A 142 -25.53 0.97 -7.89
C SER A 142 -26.30 2.30 -7.71
N HIS A 143 -26.37 3.12 -8.76
CA HIS A 143 -27.08 4.43 -8.81
C HIS A 143 -28.14 4.46 -9.92
#